data_AF-A0A915MIW4-F1
#
_entry.id   AF-A0A915MIW4-F1
#
_cell.length_a   1.000
_cell.length_b   1.000
_cell.length_c   1.000
_cell.angle_alpha   90.00
_cell.angle_beta   90.00
_cell.angle_gamma   90.00
#
_symmetry.space_group_name_H-M   'P 1'
#
loop_
_entity.id
_entity.type
_entity.pdbx_description
1 polymer ?
#
loop_
_entity_poly.entity_id
_entity_poly.type
_entity_poly.pdbx_seq_one_letter_code
_entity_poly.pdbx_strand_id
1 'polypeptide(L)'
;SMYAGVPLICIPMAGDQMYNASIVESKGVGIYFDYEHLAHSTDSLGNALYQILDIDEYGNFNFNSKYTLAAEKMRKDILDDYDPETMKTMKDKFLDKF
;
A
#
# COMPACT_ATOMS: atom_id res chain seq x y z
N SER A 1 2.59 0.56 -7.07
CA SER A 1 1.63 1.17 -6.13
C SER A 1 2.27 2.13 -5.15
N MET A 2 3.27 1.71 -4.36
CA MET A 2 3.93 2.60 -3.38
C MET A 2 4.57 3.85 -3.99
N TYR A 3 5.29 3.72 -5.11
CA TYR A 3 5.81 4.87 -5.88
C TYR A 3 4.70 5.84 -6.35
N ALA A 4 3.50 5.30 -6.60
CA ALA A 4 2.36 6.09 -7.07
C ALA A 4 1.53 6.69 -5.93
N GLY A 5 1.89 6.45 -4.66
CA GLY A 5 1.12 6.95 -3.51
C GLY A 5 -0.23 6.27 -3.32
N VAL A 6 -0.42 5.08 -3.90
CA VAL A 6 -1.70 4.37 -3.87
C VAL A 6 -1.71 3.34 -2.73
N PRO A 7 -2.69 3.37 -1.81
CA PRO A 7 -2.80 2.41 -0.73
C PRO A 7 -3.15 0.99 -1.25
N LEU A 8 -2.84 -0.03 -0.45
CA LEU A 8 -2.88 -1.44 -0.88
C LEU A 8 -3.84 -2.31 -0.07
N ILE A 9 -4.56 -3.20 -0.75
CA ILE A 9 -5.11 -4.40 -0.10
C ILE A 9 -4.21 -5.56 -0.50
N CYS A 10 -3.50 -6.14 0.46
CA CYS A 10 -2.59 -7.25 0.22
C CYS A 10 -3.30 -8.57 0.52
N ILE A 11 -3.42 -9.43 -0.48
CA ILE A 11 -3.97 -10.79 -0.33
C ILE A 11 -2.82 -11.78 -0.56
N PRO A 12 -1.99 -12.05 0.46
CA PRO A 12 -0.85 -12.95 0.30
C PRO A 12 -1.34 -14.40 0.22
N MET A 13 -0.74 -15.18 -0.68
CA MET A 13 -1.08 -16.60 -0.84
C MET A 13 -0.01 -17.54 -0.26
N ALA A 14 1.27 -17.19 -0.40
CA ALA A 14 2.38 -18.00 0.11
C ALA A 14 3.69 -17.21 0.15
N GLY A 15 4.64 -17.72 0.94
CA GLY A 15 6.03 -17.27 0.93
C GLY A 15 6.25 -15.89 1.55
N ASP A 16 7.12 -15.11 0.93
CA ASP A 16 7.53 -13.77 1.37
C ASP A 16 6.41 -12.73 1.29
N GLN A 17 5.34 -13.02 0.53
CA GLN A 17 4.17 -12.15 0.43
C GLN A 17 3.52 -11.90 1.79
N MET A 18 3.50 -12.90 2.69
CA MET A 18 2.93 -12.76 4.04
C MET A 18 3.68 -11.68 4.85
N TYR A 19 5.01 -11.71 4.76
CA TYR A 19 5.87 -10.72 5.41
C TYR A 19 5.72 -9.34 4.77
N ASN A 20 5.72 -9.26 3.44
CA ASN A 20 5.56 -7.98 2.75
C ASN A 20 4.19 -7.34 3.04
N ALA A 21 3.13 -8.14 3.10
CA ALA A 21 1.79 -7.69 3.47
C ALA A 21 1.72 -7.18 4.91
N SER A 22 2.37 -7.86 5.87
CA SER A 22 2.43 -7.39 7.25
C SER A 22 3.23 -6.09 7.40
N ILE A 23 4.28 -5.90 6.60
CA ILE A 23 5.01 -4.63 6.54
C ILE A 23 4.12 -3.51 5.98
N VAL A 24 3.34 -3.77 4.92
CA VAL A 24 2.37 -2.82 4.35
C VAL A 24 1.36 -2.37 5.41
N GLU A 25 0.77 -3.32 6.15
CA GLU A 25 -0.20 -3.02 7.20
C GLU A 25 0.43 -2.27 8.38
N SER A 26 1.61 -2.71 8.86
CA SER A 26 2.31 -2.05 9.99
C SER A 26 2.69 -0.61 9.70
N LYS A 27 2.96 -0.28 8.43
CA LYS A 27 3.25 1.09 7.97
C LYS A 27 1.99 1.92 7.72
N GLY A 28 0.80 1.33 7.85
CA GLY A 28 -0.48 2.00 7.63
C GLY A 28 -0.74 2.37 6.17
N VAL A 29 0.00 1.78 5.22
CA VAL A 29 -0.15 2.05 3.78
C VAL A 29 -1.09 1.06 3.08
N GLY A 30 -1.67 0.13 3.84
CA GLY A 30 -2.61 -0.84 3.32
C GLY A 30 -3.19 -1.76 4.39
N ILE A 31 -3.97 -2.73 3.94
CA ILE A 31 -4.64 -3.75 4.76
C ILE A 31 -4.03 -5.10 4.43
N TYR A 32 -3.70 -5.88 5.45
CA TYR A 32 -3.45 -7.30 5.29
C TYR A 32 -4.80 -8.01 5.19
N PHE A 33 -5.06 -8.66 4.07
CA PHE A 33 -6.31 -9.37 3.83
C PHE A 33 -6.03 -10.87 3.71
N ASP A 34 -6.48 -11.63 4.70
CA ASP A 34 -6.29 -13.08 4.72
C ASP A 34 -7.04 -13.75 3.57
N TYR A 35 -6.32 -14.55 2.77
CA TYR A 35 -6.90 -15.30 1.66
C TYR A 35 -8.00 -16.27 2.12
N GLU A 36 -7.87 -16.86 3.32
CA GLU A 36 -8.91 -17.75 3.86
C GLU A 36 -10.21 -16.98 4.12
N HIS A 37 -10.15 -15.70 4.52
CA HIS A 37 -11.34 -14.85 4.64
C HIS A 37 -12.04 -14.61 3.31
N LEU A 38 -11.28 -14.48 2.22
CA LEU A 38 -11.79 -14.28 0.86
C LEU A 38 -12.53 -15.52 0.33
N ALA A 39 -12.01 -16.71 0.64
CA ALA A 39 -12.62 -17.98 0.25
C ALA A 39 -13.98 -18.23 0.94
N HIS A 40 -14.22 -17.57 2.08
CA HIS A 40 -15.39 -17.83 2.92
C HIS A 40 -16.41 -16.68 2.97
N SER A 41 -16.11 -15.51 2.41
CA SER A 41 -17.06 -14.39 2.31
C SER A 41 -16.66 -13.40 1.22
N THR A 42 -17.51 -13.18 0.22
CA THR A 42 -17.30 -12.17 -0.83
C THR A 42 -17.49 -10.74 -0.32
N ASP A 43 -18.32 -10.54 0.69
CA ASP A 43 -18.61 -9.22 1.27
C ASP A 43 -17.39 -8.63 1.98
N SER A 44 -16.47 -9.50 2.39
CA SER A 44 -15.26 -9.13 3.13
C SER A 44 -14.28 -8.27 2.32
N LEU A 45 -14.10 -8.53 1.02
CA LEU A 45 -13.24 -7.71 0.15
C LEU A 45 -13.88 -6.34 -0.14
N GLY A 46 -15.21 -6.31 -0.33
CA GLY A 46 -15.95 -5.05 -0.48
C GLY A 46 -15.76 -4.15 0.73
N ASN A 47 -15.86 -4.70 1.94
CA ASN A 47 -15.62 -3.96 3.17
C ASN A 47 -14.18 -3.43 3.29
N ALA A 48 -13.19 -4.23 2.91
CA ALA A 48 -11.79 -3.77 2.87
C ALA A 48 -11.59 -2.63 1.85
N LEU A 49 -12.30 -2.68 0.72
CA LEU A 49 -12.31 -1.60 -0.26
C LEU A 49 -12.95 -0.33 0.31
N TYR A 50 -14.14 -0.42 0.90
CA TYR A 50 -14.78 0.73 1.56
C TYR A 50 -13.89 1.33 2.65
N GLN A 51 -13.21 0.48 3.42
CA GLN A 51 -12.30 0.91 4.48
C GLN A 51 -11.05 1.63 3.94
N ILE A 52 -10.41 1.09 2.90
CA ILE A 52 -9.17 1.66 2.37
C ILE A 52 -9.42 2.95 1.59
N LEU A 53 -10.57 3.00 0.91
CA LEU A 53 -11.01 4.15 0.14
C LEU A 53 -11.67 5.23 1.02
N ASP A 54 -12.01 4.89 2.28
CA ASP A 54 -12.65 5.79 3.26
C ASP A 54 -13.82 6.54 2.64
N ILE A 55 -14.78 5.75 2.15
CA ILE A 55 -15.96 6.25 1.44
C ILE A 55 -17.02 6.67 2.46
N ASP A 56 -17.54 7.89 2.31
CA ASP A 56 -18.62 8.40 3.16
C ASP A 56 -19.99 7.76 2.83
N GLU A 57 -21.01 8.09 3.63
CA GLU A 57 -22.38 7.58 3.46
C GLU A 57 -23.03 7.96 2.11
N TYR A 58 -22.45 8.92 1.38
CA TYR A 58 -22.90 9.37 0.06
C TYR A 58 -22.08 8.79 -1.09
N GLY A 59 -21.07 7.96 -0.82
CA GLY A 59 -20.22 7.37 -1.85
C GLY A 59 -19.01 8.23 -2.24
N ASN A 60 -18.70 9.30 -1.51
CA ASN A 60 -17.53 10.14 -1.82
C ASN A 60 -16.28 9.59 -1.18
N PHE A 61 -15.18 9.63 -1.92
CA PHE A 61 -13.86 9.25 -1.46
C PHE A 61 -13.24 10.31 -0.54
N ASN A 62 -12.78 9.92 0.64
CA ASN A 62 -11.97 10.80 1.47
C ASN A 62 -10.48 10.69 1.10
N PHE A 63 -9.99 11.66 0.32
CA PHE A 63 -8.57 11.74 -0.04
C PHE A 63 -7.62 11.98 1.15
N ASN A 64 -8.16 12.35 2.31
CA ASN A 64 -7.39 12.54 3.54
C ASN A 64 -7.48 11.32 4.48
N SER A 65 -7.89 10.15 3.98
CA SER A 65 -7.89 8.93 4.78
C SER A 65 -6.49 8.61 5.30
N LYS A 66 -6.43 7.89 6.43
CA LYS A 66 -5.14 7.47 7.02
C LYS A 66 -4.26 6.70 6.02
N TYR A 67 -4.87 5.87 5.16
CA TYR A 67 -4.16 5.05 4.19
C TYR A 67 -3.64 5.89 3.03
N THR A 68 -4.45 6.80 2.50
CA THR A 68 -4.04 7.72 1.43
C THR A 68 -2.92 8.64 1.90
N LEU A 69 -3.04 9.22 3.10
CA LEU A 69 -1.99 10.08 3.67
C LEU A 69 -0.68 9.31 3.92
N ALA A 70 -0.76 8.09 4.44
CA ALA A 70 0.42 7.25 4.66
C ALA A 70 1.09 6.88 3.33
N ALA A 71 0.30 6.52 2.30
CA ALA A 71 0.82 6.16 0.99
C ALA A 71 1.45 7.39 0.29
N GLU A 72 0.84 8.57 0.38
CA GLU A 72 1.41 9.83 -0.11
C GLU A 72 2.70 10.21 0.64
N LYS A 73 2.75 10.01 1.95
CA LYS A 73 3.98 10.21 2.72
C LYS A 73 5.08 9.27 2.22
N MET A 74 4.77 7.98 2.07
CA MET A 74 5.74 7.00 1.58
C MET A 74 6.20 7.35 0.16
N ARG A 75 5.30 7.81 -0.72
CA ARG A 75 5.65 8.31 -2.05
C ARG A 75 6.65 9.47 -1.96
N LYS A 76 6.41 10.45 -1.09
CA LYS A 76 7.36 11.56 -0.87
C LYS A 76 8.70 11.04 -0.40
N ASP A 77 8.72 10.17 0.60
CA ASP A 77 9.96 9.57 1.11
C ASP A 77 10.74 8.80 0.00
N ILE A 78 10.04 8.15 -0.94
CA ILE A 78 10.65 7.46 -2.09
C ILE A 78 11.17 8.46 -3.14
N LEU A 79 10.45 9.55 -3.40
CA LEU A 79 10.82 10.55 -4.40
C LEU A 79 11.92 11.49 -3.91
N ASP A 80 11.94 11.79 -2.61
CA ASP A 80 12.92 12.63 -1.95
C ASP A 80 14.25 11.90 -1.73
N ASP A 81 14.32 10.59 -1.98
CA ASP A 81 15.56 9.79 -1.97
C ASP A 81 16.47 10.05 -3.19
N TYR A 82 16.32 11.21 -3.84
CA TYR A 82 17.28 11.63 -4.85
C TYR A 82 18.62 11.94 -4.19
N ASP A 83 19.63 11.15 -4.55
CA ASP A 83 21.00 11.40 -4.16
C ASP A 83 21.67 12.34 -5.19
N PRO A 84 21.99 13.60 -4.82
CA PRO A 84 22.53 14.58 -5.75
C PRO A 84 23.96 14.26 -6.19
N GLU A 85 24.72 13.46 -5.42
CA GLU A 85 26.08 13.08 -5.78
C GLU A 85 26.10 11.98 -6.83
N THR A 86 25.20 11.00 -6.69
CA THR A 86 25.12 9.87 -7.61
C THR A 86 24.10 10.06 -8.73
N MET A 87 23.28 11.11 -8.67
CA MET A 87 22.11 11.37 -9.53
C MET A 87 21.15 10.18 -9.62
N LYS A 88 21.08 9.37 -8.56
CA LYS A 88 20.31 8.13 -8.51
C LYS A 88 19.28 8.17 -7.39
N THR A 89 18.10 7.66 -7.68
CA THR A 89 17.07 7.39 -6.69
C THR A 89 17.28 6.02 -6.04
N MET A 90 16.61 5.74 -4.92
CA MET A 90 16.53 4.40 -4.31
C MET A 90 16.15 3.32 -5.34
N LYS A 91 15.26 3.67 -6.29
CA LYS A 91 14.83 2.77 -7.35
C LYS A 91 15.99 2.44 -8.29
N ASP A 92 16.76 3.44 -8.71
CA ASP A 92 17.92 3.23 -9.58
C ASP A 92 18.97 2.37 -8.87
N LYS A 93 19.23 2.67 -7.59
CA LYS A 93 20.13 1.89 -6.73
C LYS A 93 19.68 0.43 -6.53
N PHE A 94 18.37 0.18 -6.53
CA PHE A 94 17.80 -1.16 -6.43
C PHE A 94 17.92 -1.93 -7.75
N LEU A 95 17.62 -1.27 -8.88
CA LEU A 95 17.70 -1.90 -10.21
C LEU A 95 19.14 -2.24 -10.60
N ASP A 96 20.13 -1.44 -10.20
CA ASP A 96 21.56 -1.70 -10.45
C ASP A 96 22.09 -2.99 -9.77
N LYS A 97 21.34 -3.56 -8.81
CA LYS A 97 21.75 -4.80 -8.11
C LYS A 97 21.33 -6.08 -8.84
N PHE A 98 20.67 -5.96 -9.99
CA PHE A 98 20.21 -7.06 -10.84
C PHE A 98 20.72 -6.90 -12.27
#